data_AF-A0A9W7E1Q0-F1
#
_entry.id   AF-A0A9W7E1Q0-F1
#
_cell.length_a   1.000
_cell.length_b   1.000
_cell.length_c   1.000
_cell.angle_alpha   90.00
_cell.angle_beta   90.00
_cell.angle_gamma   90.00
#
_symmetry.space_group_name_H-M   'P 1'
#
loop_
_entity.id
_entity.type
_entity.pdbx_description
1 polymer ?
#
loop_
_entity_poly.entity_id
_entity_poly.type
_entity_poly.pdbx_seq_one_letter_code
_entity_poly.pdbx_strand_id
1 'polypeptide(L)'
;MNYTKKPTVELPEDVMGYIIGFIEDYNIGRPSRLAPQNESIESKFSTLHKAAQIYRGFWFHTKRRRKQIIEQDRPNKELRARLQEWCRNKVAAEIKYGHIKHWDVSDVTEMNFLFGSMDGENGWSAGFDEDITHWDARNVKEMIGMFRKASSYTGRGVQHWNVENVTDTSFMFCDAPNFNANLSS
;
A
#
# COMPACT_ATOMS: atom_id res chain seq x y z
N MET A 1 -36.89 -30.46 33.48
CA MET A 1 -35.42 -30.63 33.39
C MET A 1 -35.18 -31.74 32.37
N ASN A 2 -34.41 -31.63 31.28
CA ASN A 2 -33.33 -30.72 30.89
C ASN A 2 -33.19 -30.72 29.34
N TYR A 3 -32.69 -29.61 28.80
CA TYR A 3 -32.19 -29.49 27.42
C TYR A 3 -30.88 -30.27 27.25
N THR A 4 -30.63 -30.86 26.08
CA THR A 4 -29.26 -31.08 25.58
C THR A 4 -29.10 -30.52 24.17
N LYS A 5 -28.15 -29.60 24.04
CA LYS A 5 -27.77 -28.79 22.88
C LYS A 5 -27.38 -29.65 21.67
N LYS A 6 -27.79 -29.21 20.47
CA LYS A 6 -27.16 -29.60 19.21
C LYS A 6 -25.72 -29.04 19.19
N PRO A 7 -24.69 -29.82 18.83
CA PRO A 7 -23.32 -29.33 18.80
C PRO A 7 -23.09 -28.43 17.58
N THR A 8 -22.61 -27.22 17.83
CA THR A 8 -21.95 -26.37 16.84
C THR A 8 -20.57 -26.94 16.58
N VAL A 9 -20.28 -27.29 15.33
CA VAL A 9 -18.92 -27.61 14.90
C VAL A 9 -18.40 -26.38 14.17
N GLU A 10 -17.56 -25.60 14.84
CA GLU A 10 -16.80 -24.52 14.22
C GLU A 10 -15.63 -25.16 13.46
N LEU A 11 -15.61 -24.99 12.15
CA LEU A 11 -14.52 -25.47 11.32
C LEU A 11 -13.39 -24.45 11.32
N PRO A 12 -12.12 -24.88 11.38
CA PRO A 12 -10.96 -24.01 11.22
C PRO A 12 -10.93 -23.30 9.85
N GLU A 13 -10.37 -22.09 9.78
CA GLU A 13 -10.40 -21.21 8.57
C GLU A 13 -9.74 -21.82 7.33
N ASP A 14 -8.81 -22.76 7.50
CA ASP A 14 -8.11 -23.49 6.44
C ASP A 14 -8.99 -24.57 5.78
N VAL A 15 -9.89 -25.21 6.54
CA VAL A 15 -10.86 -26.20 6.05
C VAL A 15 -11.91 -25.56 5.14
N MET A 16 -12.25 -24.28 5.37
CA MET A 16 -13.18 -23.52 4.53
C MET A 16 -12.61 -23.19 3.14
N GLY A 17 -11.30 -22.94 3.05
CA GLY A 17 -10.62 -22.73 1.77
C GLY A 17 -10.62 -23.97 0.87
N TYR A 18 -10.51 -25.15 1.47
CA TYR A 18 -10.50 -26.45 0.78
C TYR A 18 -11.87 -26.81 0.17
N ILE A 19 -12.97 -26.48 0.86
CA ILE A 19 -14.34 -26.73 0.38
C ILE A 19 -14.70 -25.80 -0.79
N ILE A 20 -14.12 -24.60 -0.82
CA ILE A 20 -14.34 -23.62 -1.90
C ILE A 20 -13.62 -24.05 -3.18
N GLY A 21 -12.37 -24.53 -3.11
CA GLY A 21 -11.69 -25.11 -4.29
C GLY A 21 -12.38 -26.36 -4.83
N PHE A 22 -12.91 -27.22 -3.94
CA PHE A 22 -13.62 -28.45 -4.29
C PHE A 22 -14.93 -28.21 -5.09
N ILE A 23 -15.58 -27.06 -4.89
CA ILE A 23 -16.79 -26.65 -5.63
C ILE A 23 -16.43 -26.06 -7.01
N GLU A 24 -15.26 -25.45 -7.13
CA GLU A 24 -14.79 -24.79 -8.36
C GLU A 24 -14.23 -25.77 -9.40
N ASP A 25 -13.65 -26.89 -8.97
CA ASP A 25 -13.01 -27.84 -9.89
C ASP A 25 -13.98 -28.86 -10.52
N TYR A 26 -15.17 -29.08 -9.95
CA TYR A 26 -15.99 -30.25 -10.32
C TYR A 26 -17.44 -29.98 -10.75
N ASN A 27 -17.91 -28.72 -10.78
CA ASN A 27 -19.28 -28.37 -11.21
C ASN A 27 -20.38 -29.26 -10.58
N ILE A 28 -20.19 -29.70 -9.33
CA ILE A 28 -21.05 -30.68 -8.67
C ILE A 28 -22.25 -29.98 -8.07
N GLY A 29 -23.43 -30.50 -8.44
CA GLY A 29 -24.65 -30.18 -7.77
C GLY A 29 -24.66 -30.57 -6.29
N ARG A 30 -25.06 -29.59 -5.48
CA ARG A 30 -25.89 -29.69 -4.26
C ARG A 30 -25.24 -30.05 -2.91
N PRO A 31 -25.91 -29.70 -1.79
CA PRO A 31 -25.44 -28.66 -0.88
C PRO A 31 -25.99 -28.93 0.53
N SER A 32 -25.63 -30.04 1.12
CA SER A 32 -26.41 -30.59 2.22
C SER A 32 -25.98 -30.01 3.56
N ARG A 33 -26.34 -28.73 3.83
CA ARG A 33 -26.54 -28.25 5.22
C ARG A 33 -27.22 -26.89 5.44
N LEU A 34 -27.67 -26.18 4.40
CA LEU A 34 -28.37 -24.88 4.58
C LEU A 34 -29.82 -24.86 4.09
N ALA A 35 -30.39 -25.99 3.70
CA ALA A 35 -31.76 -25.99 3.19
C ALA A 35 -32.80 -26.18 4.31
N PRO A 36 -33.87 -25.35 4.39
CA PRO A 36 -35.02 -25.62 5.25
C PRO A 36 -35.59 -27.01 4.93
N GLN A 37 -35.94 -27.75 5.98
CA GLN A 37 -36.20 -29.19 5.91
C GLN A 37 -37.39 -29.59 5.00
N ASN A 38 -38.25 -28.64 4.61
CA ASN A 38 -39.48 -28.90 3.86
C ASN A 38 -39.56 -28.31 2.44
N GLU A 39 -38.46 -27.87 1.85
CA GLU A 39 -38.48 -27.44 0.45
C GLU A 39 -38.17 -28.57 -0.54
N SER A 40 -38.88 -28.55 -1.68
CA SER A 40 -38.59 -29.36 -2.88
C SER A 40 -37.09 -29.36 -3.15
N ILE A 41 -36.56 -30.47 -3.70
CA ILE A 41 -35.20 -30.55 -4.21
C ILE A 41 -34.98 -29.26 -5.01
N GLU A 42 -35.57 -29.03 -6.17
CA GLU A 42 -35.32 -27.85 -7.04
C GLU A 42 -35.13 -26.50 -6.34
N SER A 43 -35.94 -26.19 -5.32
CA SER A 43 -35.79 -24.98 -4.50
C SER A 43 -34.42 -24.87 -3.83
N LYS A 44 -33.89 -25.97 -3.28
CA LYS A 44 -32.54 -26.00 -2.68
C LYS A 44 -31.43 -25.78 -3.72
N PHE A 45 -31.55 -26.26 -4.98
CA PHE A 45 -30.58 -25.94 -6.07
C PHE A 45 -30.60 -24.43 -6.32
N SER A 46 -31.80 -23.87 -6.47
CA SER A 46 -32.01 -22.44 -6.75
C SER A 46 -31.42 -21.55 -5.65
N THR A 47 -31.70 -21.87 -4.39
CA THR A 47 -31.19 -21.12 -3.23
C THR A 47 -29.67 -21.15 -3.15
N LEU A 48 -29.03 -22.29 -3.42
CA LEU A 48 -27.57 -22.37 -3.40
C LEU A 48 -26.89 -21.78 -4.61
N HIS A 49 -27.53 -21.83 -5.78
CA HIS A 49 -27.05 -21.09 -6.93
C HIS A 49 -27.06 -19.58 -6.64
N LYS A 50 -28.14 -19.05 -6.06
CA LYS A 50 -28.23 -17.64 -5.66
C LYS A 50 -27.19 -17.27 -4.60
N ALA A 51 -26.98 -18.11 -3.58
CA ALA A 51 -25.94 -17.90 -2.58
C ALA A 51 -24.54 -17.86 -3.22
N ALA A 52 -24.23 -18.81 -4.10
CA ALA A 52 -22.95 -18.84 -4.81
C ALA A 52 -22.72 -17.57 -5.67
N GLN A 53 -23.75 -17.05 -6.36
CA GLN A 53 -23.64 -15.80 -7.12
C GLN A 53 -23.38 -14.58 -6.23
N ILE A 54 -24.02 -14.50 -5.05
CA ILE A 54 -23.81 -13.42 -4.09
C ILE A 54 -22.39 -13.47 -3.51
N TYR A 55 -21.92 -14.64 -3.08
CA TYR A 55 -20.56 -14.82 -2.56
C TYR A 55 -19.51 -14.52 -3.63
N ARG A 56 -19.74 -14.94 -4.88
CA ARG A 56 -18.89 -14.62 -6.03
C ARG A 56 -18.81 -13.11 -6.24
N GLY A 57 -19.94 -12.41 -6.32
CA GLY A 57 -19.98 -10.95 -6.49
C GLY A 57 -19.28 -10.20 -5.36
N PHE A 58 -19.51 -10.60 -4.10
CA PHE A 58 -18.86 -10.03 -2.94
C PHE A 58 -17.34 -10.27 -2.94
N TRP A 59 -16.89 -11.48 -3.25
CA TRP A 59 -15.45 -11.80 -3.33
C TRP A 59 -14.75 -11.03 -4.44
N PHE A 60 -15.34 -10.93 -5.64
CA PHE A 60 -14.76 -10.13 -6.72
C PHE A 60 -14.73 -8.64 -6.36
N HIS A 61 -15.79 -8.11 -5.74
CA HIS A 61 -15.85 -6.70 -5.33
C HIS A 61 -14.84 -6.38 -4.23
N THR A 62 -14.72 -7.23 -3.21
CA THR A 62 -13.76 -7.08 -2.12
C THR A 62 -12.33 -7.26 -2.59
N LYS A 63 -12.03 -8.26 -3.43
CA LYS A 63 -10.71 -8.45 -4.05
C LYS A 63 -10.34 -7.29 -4.96
N ARG A 64 -11.27 -6.77 -5.74
CA ARG A 64 -11.07 -5.59 -6.60
C ARG A 64 -10.83 -4.32 -5.79
N ARG A 65 -11.63 -4.06 -4.76
CA ARG A 65 -11.43 -2.92 -3.85
C ARG A 65 -10.09 -3.00 -3.10
N ARG A 66 -9.74 -4.18 -2.59
CA ARG A 66 -8.45 -4.41 -1.92
C ARG A 66 -7.28 -4.20 -2.88
N LYS A 67 -7.40 -4.68 -4.13
CA LYS A 67 -6.40 -4.42 -5.18
C LYS A 67 -6.30 -2.93 -5.50
N GLN A 68 -7.42 -2.21 -5.56
CA GLN A 68 -7.46 -0.78 -5.85
C GLN A 68 -6.82 0.07 -4.75
N ILE A 69 -7.05 -0.28 -3.47
CA ILE A 69 -6.39 0.36 -2.32
C ILE A 69 -4.88 0.10 -2.34
N ILE A 70 -4.46 -1.13 -2.64
CA ILE A 70 -3.04 -1.50 -2.73
C ILE A 70 -2.36 -0.76 -3.89
N GLU A 71 -3.03 -0.66 -5.05
CA GLU A 71 -2.47 0.01 -6.23
C GLU A 71 -2.35 1.51 -6.04
N GLN A 72 -3.26 2.13 -5.28
CA GLN A 72 -3.23 3.56 -5.02
C GLN A 72 -2.02 4.02 -4.20
N ASP A 73 -1.54 3.18 -3.27
CA ASP A 73 -0.35 3.47 -2.44
C ASP A 73 0.95 2.94 -3.06
N ARG A 74 0.86 2.30 -4.23
CA ARG A 74 2.01 1.70 -4.91
C ARG A 74 3.10 2.72 -5.24
N PRO A 75 2.83 3.92 -5.80
CA PRO A 75 3.87 4.89 -6.14
C PRO A 75 4.67 5.34 -4.91
N ASN A 76 3.97 5.63 -3.80
CA ASN A 76 4.58 6.08 -2.54
C ASN A 76 5.51 4.98 -1.96
N LYS A 77 5.06 3.72 -1.96
CA LYS A 77 5.85 2.57 -1.50
C LYS A 77 7.06 2.29 -2.41
N GLU A 78 6.86 2.38 -3.72
CA GLU A 78 7.91 2.11 -4.69
C GLU A 78 9.01 3.16 -4.62
N LEU A 79 8.67 4.45 -4.51
CA LEU A 79 9.66 5.52 -4.32
C LEU A 79 10.51 5.28 -3.06
N ARG A 80 9.88 4.95 -1.93
CA ARG A 80 10.58 4.61 -0.69
C ARG A 80 11.53 3.43 -0.87
N ALA A 81 11.08 2.35 -1.52
CA ALA A 81 11.90 1.17 -1.75
C ALA A 81 13.11 1.45 -2.66
N ARG A 82 12.92 2.23 -3.73
CA ARG A 82 14.02 2.65 -4.63
C ARG A 82 15.04 3.48 -3.88
N LEU A 83 14.59 4.43 -3.08
CA LEU A 83 15.46 5.26 -2.25
C LEU A 83 16.23 4.42 -1.21
N GLN A 84 15.60 3.40 -0.62
CA GLN A 84 16.25 2.56 0.40
C GLN A 84 17.43 1.83 -0.21
N GLU A 85 17.23 1.29 -1.41
CA GLU A 85 18.32 0.66 -2.15
C GLU A 85 19.38 1.69 -2.56
N TRP A 86 19.00 2.90 -2.97
CA TRP A 86 19.96 3.95 -3.33
C TRP A 86 20.88 4.33 -2.18
N CYS A 87 20.33 4.56 -0.99
CA CYS A 87 21.11 4.91 0.18
C CYS A 87 21.94 3.73 0.72
N ARG A 88 21.46 2.49 0.53
CA ARG A 88 22.17 1.27 0.96
C ARG A 88 23.29 0.87 0.00
N ASN A 89 23.02 0.91 -1.30
CA ASN A 89 23.90 0.51 -2.39
C ASN A 89 23.57 1.30 -3.66
N LYS A 90 24.17 2.49 -3.77
CA LYS A 90 23.98 3.40 -4.90
C LYS A 90 24.22 2.73 -6.25
N VAL A 91 25.27 1.91 -6.39
CA VAL A 91 25.61 1.24 -7.66
C VAL A 91 24.51 0.27 -8.09
N ALA A 92 24.01 -0.56 -7.17
CA ALA A 92 22.93 -1.50 -7.48
C ALA A 92 21.61 -0.77 -7.81
N ALA A 93 21.29 0.28 -7.06
CA ALA A 93 20.11 1.10 -7.32
C ALA A 93 20.19 1.81 -8.67
N GLU A 94 21.34 2.35 -9.04
CA GLU A 94 21.56 3.03 -10.31
C GLU A 94 21.44 2.06 -11.50
N ILE A 95 21.98 0.84 -11.38
CA ILE A 95 21.80 -0.21 -12.39
C ILE A 95 20.31 -0.60 -12.53
N LYS A 96 19.59 -0.66 -11.41
CA LYS A 96 18.21 -1.17 -11.38
C LYS A 96 17.15 -0.14 -11.76
N TYR A 97 17.34 1.11 -11.35
CA TYR A 97 16.32 2.17 -11.44
C TYR A 97 16.81 3.38 -12.25
N GLY A 98 18.07 3.39 -12.69
CA GLY A 98 18.70 4.59 -13.23
C GLY A 98 19.10 5.58 -12.13
N HIS A 99 19.80 6.64 -12.54
CA HIS A 99 20.22 7.70 -11.63
C HIS A 99 19.01 8.41 -11.01
N ILE A 100 19.06 8.68 -9.69
CA ILE A 100 17.92 9.24 -8.92
C ILE A 100 17.35 10.54 -9.48
N LYS A 101 18.21 11.37 -10.08
CA LYS A 101 17.84 12.59 -10.79
C LYS A 101 16.71 12.38 -11.80
N HIS A 102 16.60 11.20 -12.41
CA HIS A 102 15.64 10.90 -13.48
C HIS A 102 14.49 9.99 -13.03
N TRP A 103 14.35 9.72 -11.73
CA TRP A 103 13.22 8.93 -11.25
C TRP A 103 11.91 9.68 -11.48
N ASP A 104 10.96 9.00 -12.11
CA ASP A 104 9.60 9.48 -12.22
C ASP A 104 8.88 9.32 -10.87
N VAL A 105 8.40 10.45 -10.34
CA VAL A 105 7.67 10.57 -9.08
C VAL A 105 6.32 11.26 -9.27
N SER A 106 5.85 11.46 -10.52
CA SER A 106 4.66 12.27 -10.79
C SER A 106 3.39 11.70 -10.15
N ASP A 107 3.33 10.39 -9.92
CA ASP A 107 2.17 9.73 -9.31
C ASP A 107 2.26 9.63 -7.78
N VAL A 108 3.32 10.15 -7.17
CA VAL A 108 3.52 10.13 -5.71
C VAL A 108 2.67 11.22 -5.07
N THR A 109 1.92 10.83 -4.03
CA THR A 109 1.05 11.75 -3.28
C THR A 109 1.59 12.05 -1.88
N GLU A 110 2.50 11.24 -1.36
CA GLU A 110 3.02 11.36 0.01
C GLU A 110 4.54 11.17 0.05
N MET A 111 5.25 12.17 0.56
CA MET A 111 6.72 12.15 0.72
C MET A 111 7.16 12.31 2.19
N ASN A 112 6.28 11.97 3.12
CA ASN A 112 6.54 12.02 4.56
C ASN A 112 7.79 11.20 4.92
N PHE A 113 8.72 11.85 5.63
CA PHE A 113 9.99 11.32 6.13
C PHE A 113 10.81 10.56 5.06
N LEU A 114 10.70 10.93 3.78
CA LEU A 114 11.35 10.20 2.69
C LEU A 114 12.88 10.18 2.84
N PHE A 115 13.48 11.31 3.23
CA PHE A 115 14.91 11.45 3.53
C PHE A 115 15.17 11.78 5.01
N GLY A 116 14.17 11.62 5.86
CA GLY A 116 14.22 12.04 7.26
C GLY A 116 14.16 10.87 8.25
N SER A 117 14.48 11.16 9.51
CA SER A 117 14.29 10.25 10.64
C SER A 117 13.22 10.78 11.60
N MET A 118 12.44 9.87 12.19
CA MET A 118 11.57 10.16 13.34
C MET A 118 12.26 9.85 14.69
N ASP A 119 13.14 8.84 14.73
CA ASP A 119 13.57 8.12 15.94
C ASP A 119 14.74 8.72 16.72
N GLY A 120 15.44 9.74 16.21
CA GLY A 120 16.54 10.35 16.95
C GLY A 120 17.88 10.30 16.24
N GLU A 121 18.10 9.25 15.45
CA GLU A 121 19.36 8.96 14.77
C GLU A 121 19.39 9.57 13.36
N ASN A 122 20.58 9.70 12.77
CA ASN A 122 20.68 10.05 11.36
C ASN A 122 19.99 8.92 10.57
N GLY A 123 18.93 9.25 9.81
CA GLY A 123 18.15 8.25 9.10
C GLY A 123 18.97 7.46 8.08
N TRP A 124 18.38 6.42 7.51
CA TRP A 124 18.92 5.61 6.40
C TRP A 124 19.40 6.42 5.17
N SER A 125 19.07 7.71 5.10
CA SER A 125 19.50 8.71 4.12
C SER A 125 20.56 9.70 4.65
N ALA A 126 21.27 9.39 5.72
CA ALA A 126 22.23 10.31 6.38
C ALA A 126 23.24 10.96 5.42
N GLY A 127 23.70 10.21 4.41
CA GLY A 127 24.65 10.66 3.39
C GLY A 127 24.01 11.22 2.11
N PHE A 128 22.70 11.46 2.10
CA PHE A 128 21.99 11.89 0.90
C PHE A 128 22.23 13.37 0.56
N ASP A 129 22.78 13.65 -0.63
CA ASP A 129 22.93 15.00 -1.20
C ASP A 129 22.88 14.99 -2.74
N GLU A 130 21.90 14.27 -3.29
CA GLU A 130 21.75 14.11 -4.73
C GLU A 130 20.92 15.23 -5.37
N ASP A 131 21.14 15.44 -6.67
CA ASP A 131 20.34 16.36 -7.47
C ASP A 131 18.95 15.74 -7.78
N ILE A 132 17.91 16.30 -7.16
CA ILE A 132 16.50 15.93 -7.35
C ILE A 132 15.70 17.01 -8.11
N THR A 133 16.37 17.83 -8.92
CA THR A 133 15.76 18.94 -9.66
C THR A 133 14.64 18.52 -10.63
N HIS A 134 14.67 17.29 -11.15
CA HIS A 134 13.66 16.83 -12.13
C HIS A 134 12.48 16.10 -11.50
N TRP A 135 12.46 15.97 -10.17
CA TRP A 135 11.32 15.37 -9.50
C TRP A 135 10.10 16.29 -9.62
N ASP A 136 8.99 15.74 -10.11
CA ASP A 136 7.73 16.45 -10.23
C ASP A 136 6.84 16.21 -9.00
N ALA A 137 6.85 17.18 -8.08
CA ALA A 137 6.11 17.11 -6.83
C ALA A 137 4.66 17.63 -6.92
N ARG A 138 4.13 17.94 -8.12
CA ARG A 138 2.81 18.60 -8.26
C ARG A 138 1.64 17.82 -7.66
N ASN A 139 1.72 16.49 -7.58
CA ASN A 139 0.65 15.67 -7.01
C ASN A 139 0.85 15.34 -5.52
N VAL A 140 1.96 15.79 -4.93
CA VAL A 140 2.29 15.55 -3.52
C VAL A 140 1.40 16.42 -2.63
N LYS A 141 0.82 15.79 -1.62
CA LYS A 141 -0.05 16.44 -0.63
C LYS A 141 0.64 16.65 0.71
N GLU A 142 1.55 15.75 1.08
CA GLU A 142 2.21 15.76 2.39
C GLU A 142 3.73 15.57 2.25
N MET A 143 4.50 16.43 2.92
CA MET A 143 5.96 16.43 2.98
C MET A 143 6.48 16.53 4.42
N ILE A 144 5.75 15.95 5.37
CA ILE A 144 6.05 16.02 6.80
C ILE A 144 7.42 15.42 7.06
N GLY A 145 8.32 16.19 7.65
CA GLY A 145 9.66 15.75 8.05
C GLY A 145 10.50 15.18 6.91
N MET A 146 10.22 15.53 5.65
CA MET A 146 10.83 14.92 4.47
C MET A 146 12.36 14.92 4.52
N PHE A 147 12.98 16.00 5.01
CA PHE A 147 14.43 16.13 5.22
C PHE A 147 14.79 16.35 6.70
N ARG A 148 13.93 15.91 7.64
CA ARG A 148 14.21 16.03 9.06
C ARG A 148 15.48 15.25 9.41
N LYS A 149 16.49 15.91 10.01
CA LYS A 149 17.80 15.31 10.33
C LYS A 149 18.62 14.87 9.11
N ALA A 150 18.34 15.40 7.93
CA ALA A 150 19.14 15.15 6.73
C ALA A 150 20.48 15.92 6.82
N SER A 151 21.43 15.38 7.57
CA SER A 151 22.66 16.08 7.93
C SER A 151 23.60 16.34 6.74
N SER A 152 23.56 15.54 5.69
CA SER A 152 24.38 15.78 4.48
C SER A 152 23.68 16.62 3.41
N TYR A 153 22.36 16.78 3.50
CA TYR A 153 21.59 17.40 2.42
C TYR A 153 21.77 18.92 2.40
N THR A 154 22.20 19.44 1.26
CA THR A 154 22.46 20.88 1.07
C THR A 154 21.27 21.64 0.47
N GLY A 155 20.26 20.92 -0.06
CA GLY A 155 19.10 21.53 -0.69
C GLY A 155 19.13 21.52 -2.22
N ARG A 156 19.95 20.68 -2.84
CA ARG A 156 20.05 20.60 -4.31
C ARG A 156 18.79 20.03 -4.95
N GLY A 157 17.98 20.91 -5.55
CA GLY A 157 16.87 20.56 -6.44
C GLY A 157 15.49 20.96 -5.92
N VAL A 158 15.33 21.14 -4.61
CA VAL A 158 14.04 21.53 -4.00
C VAL A 158 13.59 22.94 -4.37
N GLN A 159 14.50 23.82 -4.78
CA GLN A 159 14.18 25.17 -5.21
C GLN A 159 13.30 25.24 -6.48
N HIS A 160 13.17 24.14 -7.21
CA HIS A 160 12.39 24.05 -8.45
C HIS A 160 11.04 23.36 -8.28
N TRP A 161 10.71 22.88 -7.09
CA TRP A 161 9.49 22.11 -6.88
C TRP A 161 8.26 23.02 -6.82
N ASN A 162 7.22 22.66 -7.57
CA ASN A 162 5.88 23.19 -7.34
C ASN A 162 5.27 22.46 -6.14
N VAL A 163 5.01 23.21 -5.07
CA VAL A 163 4.43 22.72 -3.80
C VAL A 163 3.03 23.27 -3.54
N GLU A 164 2.33 23.80 -4.56
CA GLU A 164 1.01 24.45 -4.40
C GLU A 164 -0.06 23.50 -3.83
N ASN A 165 0.07 22.20 -4.07
CA ASN A 165 -0.85 21.17 -3.59
C ASN A 165 -0.45 20.57 -2.22
N VAL A 166 0.71 20.97 -1.67
CA VAL A 166 1.20 20.44 -0.39
C VAL A 166 0.49 21.16 0.75
N THR A 167 -0.19 20.39 1.60
CA THR A 167 -0.95 20.92 2.74
C THR A 167 -0.19 20.86 4.06
N ASP A 168 0.86 20.04 4.15
CA ASP A 168 1.66 19.90 5.36
C ASP A 168 3.16 19.72 5.05
N THR A 169 3.97 20.67 5.51
CA THR A 169 5.44 20.68 5.46
C THR A 169 6.05 20.74 6.87
N SER A 170 5.30 20.32 7.88
CA SER A 170 5.76 20.32 9.27
C SER A 170 7.08 19.56 9.40
N PHE A 171 8.05 20.13 10.11
CA PHE A 171 9.38 19.56 10.31
C PHE A 171 10.23 19.31 9.05
N MET A 172 9.86 19.84 7.88
CA MET A 172 10.50 19.50 6.58
C MET A 172 12.03 19.56 6.62
N PHE A 173 12.62 20.60 7.23
CA PHE A 173 14.08 20.78 7.40
C PHE A 173 14.52 20.86 8.88
N CYS A 174 13.70 20.34 9.80
CA CYS A 174 14.04 20.33 11.22
C CYS A 174 15.32 19.53 11.45
N ASP A 175 16.28 20.09 12.20
CA ASP A 175 17.59 19.49 12.46
C ASP A 175 18.40 19.13 11.19
N ALA A 176 18.24 19.87 10.08
CA ALA A 176 19.02 19.69 8.84
C ALA A 176 20.16 20.75 8.75
N PRO A 177 21.31 20.55 9.43
CA PRO A 177 22.32 21.59 9.65
C PRO A 177 23.02 22.10 8.39
N ASN A 178 23.10 21.28 7.34
CA ASN A 178 23.78 21.64 6.09
C ASN A 178 22.84 22.21 5.02
N PHE A 179 21.53 22.28 5.28
CA PHE A 179 20.57 22.84 4.35
C PHE A 179 20.81 24.35 4.16
N ASN A 180 21.09 24.78 2.93
CA ASN A 180 21.40 26.17 2.62
C ASN A 180 20.82 26.65 1.28
N ALA A 181 19.89 25.89 0.69
CA ALA A 181 19.26 26.28 -0.56
C ALA A 181 18.40 27.54 -0.41
N ASN A 182 18.46 28.41 -1.42
CA ASN A 182 17.56 29.55 -1.49
C ASN A 182 16.15 29.08 -1.90
N LEU A 183 15.16 29.35 -1.05
CA LEU A 183 13.76 29.01 -1.26
C LEU A 183 12.89 30.23 -1.65
N SER A 184 13.50 31.42 -1.78
CA SER A 184 12.78 32.61 -2.22
C SER A 184 12.38 32.44 -3.69
N SER A 185 11.08 32.59 -3.98
CA SER A 185 10.53 32.64 -5.34
C SER A 185 9.95 34.01 -5.65
#